data_AF-A0A385FXT7-F1
#
_entry.id   AF-A0A385FXT7-F1
#
_cell.length_a   1.000
_cell.length_b   1.000
_cell.length_c   1.000
_cell.angle_alpha   90.00
_cell.angle_beta   90.00
_cell.angle_gamma   90.00
#
_symmetry.space_group_name_H-M   'P 1'
#
loop_
_entity.id
_entity.type
_entity.pdbx_description
1 polymer ?
#
loop_
_entity_poly.entity_id
_entity_poly.type
_entity_poly.pdbx_seq_one_letter_code
_entity_poly.pdbx_strand_id
1 'polypeptide(L)'
;MAEQSVKDRVYAAAERISAEKNPTVATVREAAGVSNADATRYLKEWRTERDSAGSKIAATPATITEQALRLAGTVWAEAVQTATAEHAIIEKAWREEKAHKDREINELATDLDTAARTHQETVKELKNQVEESNKVARDNAATAAEDREQLAVAERKHAGDIAELKSQLAEARATNTTLQKTQDALIARIQPTQEPKSGGSKKG
;
A
#
# COMPACT_ATOMS: atom_id res chain seq x y z
N MET A 1 -78.63 -11.04 -50.57
CA MET A 1 -77.27 -11.49 -50.25
C MET A 1 -76.63 -11.87 -51.56
N ALA A 2 -75.77 -11.02 -52.13
CA ALA A 2 -75.14 -11.33 -53.42
C ALA A 2 -74.17 -12.49 -53.22
N GLU A 3 -74.41 -13.62 -53.89
CA GLU A 3 -73.49 -14.75 -53.88
C GLU A 3 -72.15 -14.28 -54.44
N GLN A 4 -71.13 -14.14 -53.58
CA GLN A 4 -69.77 -13.89 -54.03
C GLN A 4 -69.31 -15.07 -54.89
N SER A 5 -68.84 -14.75 -56.10
CA SER A 5 -68.30 -15.74 -57.02
C SER A 5 -67.22 -16.56 -56.34
N VAL A 6 -67.14 -17.84 -56.68
CA VAL A 6 -66.12 -18.76 -56.18
C VAL A 6 -64.71 -18.21 -56.43
N LYS A 7 -64.50 -17.51 -57.56
CA LYS A 7 -63.25 -16.82 -57.90
C LYS A 7 -62.89 -15.73 -56.89
N ASP A 8 -63.84 -14.85 -56.55
CA ASP A 8 -63.61 -13.71 -55.65
C ASP A 8 -63.27 -14.17 -54.24
N ARG A 9 -63.92 -15.25 -53.76
CA ARG A 9 -63.61 -15.85 -52.46
C ARG A 9 -62.20 -16.44 -52.42
N VAL A 10 -61.77 -17.11 -53.50
CA VAL A 10 -60.41 -17.65 -53.62
C VAL A 10 -59.37 -16.52 -53.67
N TYR A 11 -59.62 -15.45 -54.42
CA TYR A 11 -58.71 -14.31 -54.54
C TYR A 11 -58.57 -13.56 -53.20
N ALA A 12 -59.69 -13.28 -52.52
CA ALA A 12 -59.67 -12.64 -51.21
C ALA A 12 -58.96 -13.51 -50.15
N ALA A 13 -59.15 -14.82 -50.18
CA ALA A 13 -58.44 -15.74 -49.30
C ALA A 13 -56.94 -15.81 -49.62
N ALA A 14 -56.58 -15.87 -50.89
CA ALA A 14 -55.18 -15.86 -51.33
C ALA A 14 -54.46 -14.57 -50.90
N GLU A 15 -55.09 -13.41 -51.08
CA GLU A 15 -54.55 -12.11 -50.68
C GLU A 15 -54.30 -12.06 -49.17
N ARG A 16 -55.31 -12.45 -48.38
CA ARG A 16 -55.23 -12.42 -46.91
C ARG A 16 -54.15 -13.37 -46.38
N ILE A 17 -54.00 -14.56 -46.98
CA ILE A 17 -52.93 -15.51 -46.61
C ILE A 17 -51.57 -14.97 -47.04
N SER A 18 -51.47 -14.34 -48.22
CA SER A 18 -50.20 -13.86 -48.78
C SER A 18 -49.51 -12.77 -47.96
N ALA A 19 -50.26 -12.04 -47.13
CA ALA A 19 -49.73 -11.07 -46.19
C ALA A 19 -48.84 -11.70 -45.09
N GLU A 20 -49.09 -12.98 -44.75
CA GLU A 20 -48.36 -13.68 -43.69
C GLU A 20 -47.47 -14.80 -44.23
N LYS A 21 -47.93 -15.53 -45.26
CA LYS A 21 -47.25 -16.73 -45.78
C LYS A 21 -47.65 -17.05 -47.21
N ASN A 22 -46.87 -17.90 -47.89
CA ASN A 22 -47.18 -18.33 -49.24
C ASN A 22 -48.51 -19.11 -49.29
N PRO A 23 -49.54 -18.64 -50.04
CA PRO A 23 -50.82 -19.33 -50.10
C PRO A 23 -50.68 -20.69 -50.80
N THR A 24 -51.14 -21.76 -50.17
CA THR A 24 -51.22 -23.11 -50.77
C THR A 24 -52.65 -23.46 -51.13
N VAL A 25 -52.85 -24.44 -52.03
CA VAL A 25 -54.19 -24.90 -52.42
C VAL A 25 -54.99 -25.36 -51.20
N ALA A 26 -54.36 -26.06 -50.25
CA ALA A 26 -55.01 -26.52 -49.03
C ALA A 26 -55.48 -25.37 -48.14
N THR A 27 -54.61 -24.38 -47.87
CA THR A 27 -54.94 -23.23 -47.03
C THR A 27 -55.99 -22.32 -47.64
N VAL A 28 -55.96 -22.15 -48.97
CA VAL A 28 -56.93 -21.33 -49.70
C VAL A 28 -58.28 -22.03 -49.80
N ARG A 29 -58.30 -23.35 -49.99
CA ARG A 29 -59.52 -24.17 -49.95
C ARG A 29 -60.23 -24.05 -48.60
N GLU A 30 -59.48 -24.18 -47.52
CA GLU A 30 -59.99 -24.08 -46.15
C GLU A 30 -60.52 -22.66 -45.85
N ALA A 31 -59.77 -21.62 -46.23
CA ALA A 31 -60.16 -20.23 -45.98
C ALA A 31 -61.31 -19.72 -46.87
N ALA A 32 -61.45 -20.22 -48.10
CA ALA A 32 -62.50 -19.80 -49.04
C ALA A 32 -63.75 -20.70 -49.03
N GLY A 33 -63.66 -21.91 -48.46
CA GLY A 33 -64.75 -22.88 -48.41
C GLY A 33 -65.18 -23.39 -49.79
N VAL A 34 -64.21 -23.66 -50.68
CA VAL A 34 -64.44 -24.04 -52.08
C VAL A 34 -63.95 -25.46 -52.37
N SER A 35 -64.27 -26.00 -53.55
CA SER A 35 -63.75 -27.30 -53.98
C SER A 35 -62.23 -27.23 -54.24
N ASN A 36 -61.55 -28.39 -54.19
CA ASN A 36 -60.13 -28.46 -54.48
C ASN A 36 -59.79 -28.05 -55.94
N ALA A 37 -60.71 -28.32 -56.87
CA ALA A 37 -60.56 -27.96 -58.28
C ALA A 37 -60.59 -26.43 -58.46
N ASP A 38 -61.55 -25.76 -57.83
CA ASP A 38 -61.69 -24.30 -57.90
C ASP A 38 -60.53 -23.58 -57.20
N ALA A 39 -60.12 -24.08 -56.02
CA ALA A 39 -58.95 -23.55 -55.31
C ALA A 39 -57.68 -23.67 -56.16
N THR A 40 -57.46 -24.81 -56.83
CA THR A 40 -56.29 -25.01 -57.69
C THR A 40 -56.31 -24.08 -58.91
N ARG A 41 -57.47 -23.96 -59.58
CA ARG A 41 -57.62 -23.13 -60.78
C ARG A 41 -57.43 -21.65 -60.45
N TYR A 42 -58.21 -21.11 -59.52
CA TYR A 42 -58.22 -19.69 -59.24
C TYR A 42 -56.98 -19.22 -58.47
N LEU A 43 -56.35 -20.07 -57.64
CA LEU A 43 -55.05 -19.73 -57.04
C LEU A 43 -53.94 -19.62 -58.10
N LYS A 44 -53.97 -20.47 -59.14
CA LYS A 44 -53.02 -20.38 -60.26
C LYS A 44 -53.22 -19.09 -61.07
N GLU A 45 -54.48 -18.75 -61.35
CA GLU A 45 -54.85 -17.48 -62.02
C GLU A 45 -54.37 -16.27 -61.18
N TRP A 46 -54.68 -16.23 -59.87
CA TRP A 46 -54.23 -15.16 -58.97
C TRP A 46 -52.70 -15.02 -58.91
N ARG A 47 -51.94 -16.12 -58.84
CA ARG A 47 -50.47 -16.06 -58.85
C ARG A 47 -49.94 -15.46 -60.16
N THR A 48 -50.52 -15.86 -61.29
CA THR A 48 -50.11 -15.36 -62.61
C THR A 48 -50.43 -13.88 -62.74
N GLU A 49 -51.59 -13.44 -62.25
CA GLU A 49 -51.97 -12.02 -62.23
C GLU A 49 -51.05 -11.20 -61.32
N ARG A 50 -50.75 -11.69 -60.10
CA ARG A 50 -49.86 -11.02 -59.15
C ARG A 50 -48.43 -10.89 -59.68
N ASP A 51 -47.88 -11.96 -60.24
CA ASP A 51 -46.52 -11.94 -60.79
C ASP A 51 -46.45 -11.00 -62.01
N SER A 52 -47.51 -10.93 -62.83
CA SER A 52 -47.63 -9.95 -63.91
C SER A 52 -47.79 -8.50 -63.43
N ALA A 53 -48.38 -8.28 -62.25
CA ALA A 53 -48.49 -6.96 -61.63
C ALA A 53 -47.14 -6.49 -61.06
N GLY A 54 -46.35 -7.40 -60.47
CA GLY A 54 -44.98 -7.11 -60.02
C GLY A 54 -44.04 -6.68 -61.16
N SER A 55 -44.26 -7.21 -62.36
CA SER A 55 -43.51 -6.81 -63.57
C SER A 55 -43.88 -5.41 -64.11
N LYS A 56 -44.91 -4.73 -63.56
CA LYS A 56 -45.37 -3.40 -64.00
C LYS A 56 -44.83 -2.24 -63.16
N ILE A 57 -44.02 -2.50 -62.13
CA ILE A 57 -43.30 -1.43 -61.43
C ILE A 57 -42.23 -0.92 -62.39
N ALA A 58 -42.42 0.28 -62.95
CA ALA A 58 -41.46 0.90 -63.84
C ALA A 58 -40.08 0.99 -63.16
N ALA A 59 -39.01 0.61 -63.87
CA ALA A 59 -37.65 0.71 -63.36
C ALA A 59 -37.36 2.16 -62.92
N THR A 60 -36.73 2.32 -61.76
CA THR A 60 -36.31 3.64 -61.26
C THR A 60 -35.46 4.35 -62.32
N PRO A 61 -35.77 5.61 -62.68
CA PRO A 61 -35.03 6.35 -63.69
C PRO A 61 -33.53 6.43 -63.36
N ALA A 62 -32.68 6.15 -64.37
CA ALA A 62 -31.22 6.10 -64.22
C ALA A 62 -30.62 7.41 -63.66
N THR A 63 -31.24 8.56 -63.99
CA THR A 63 -30.82 9.88 -63.50
C THR A 63 -30.96 10.01 -61.99
N ILE A 64 -32.00 9.42 -61.40
CA ILE A 64 -32.22 9.43 -59.94
C ILE A 64 -31.19 8.52 -59.27
N THR A 65 -30.88 7.36 -59.86
CA THR A 65 -29.84 6.47 -59.32
C THR A 65 -28.44 7.10 -59.41
N GLU A 66 -28.10 7.80 -60.49
CA GLU A 66 -26.82 8.51 -60.62
C GLU A 66 -26.70 9.66 -59.60
N GLN A 67 -27.77 10.43 -59.40
CA GLN A 67 -27.79 11.49 -58.39
C GLN A 67 -27.66 10.93 -56.97
N ALA A 68 -28.36 9.84 -56.66
CA ALA A 68 -28.24 9.17 -55.37
C ALA A 68 -26.82 8.65 -55.11
N LEU A 69 -26.18 8.05 -56.12
CA LEU A 69 -24.80 7.58 -56.01
C LEU A 69 -23.81 8.74 -55.83
N ARG A 70 -24.00 9.86 -56.52
CA ARG A 70 -23.15 11.05 -56.33
C ARG A 70 -23.30 11.63 -54.92
N LEU A 71 -24.53 11.76 -54.43
CA LEU A 71 -24.79 12.25 -53.07
C LEU A 71 -24.18 11.31 -52.02
N ALA A 72 -24.37 10.00 -52.17
CA ALA A 72 -23.75 9.00 -51.30
C ALA A 72 -22.22 9.11 -51.30
N GLY A 73 -21.61 9.31 -52.47
CA GLY A 73 -20.17 9.56 -52.60
C GLY A 73 -19.70 10.81 -51.87
N THR A 74 -20.43 11.92 -51.97
CA THR A 74 -20.09 13.16 -51.25
C THR A 74 -20.23 13.02 -49.74
N VAL A 75 -21.30 12.38 -49.26
CA VAL A 75 -21.51 12.14 -47.82
C VAL A 75 -20.43 11.21 -47.27
N TRP A 76 -20.05 10.18 -48.02
CA TRP A 76 -18.96 9.28 -47.63
C TRP A 76 -17.62 10.01 -47.56
N ALA A 77 -17.30 10.85 -48.55
CA ALA A 77 -16.06 11.63 -48.55
C ALA A 77 -15.99 12.57 -47.33
N GLU A 78 -17.07 13.26 -47.01
CA GLU A 78 -17.15 14.14 -45.83
C GLU A 78 -17.02 13.35 -44.52
N ALA A 79 -17.66 12.18 -44.44
CA ALA A 79 -17.55 11.30 -43.27
C ALA A 79 -16.11 10.81 -43.08
N VAL A 80 -15.43 10.40 -44.16
CA VAL A 80 -14.02 9.99 -44.12
C VAL A 80 -13.12 11.16 -43.72
N GLN A 81 -13.35 12.35 -44.27
CA GLN A 81 -12.58 13.55 -43.93
C GLN A 81 -12.74 13.90 -42.45
N THR A 82 -13.97 13.91 -41.94
CA THR A 82 -14.27 14.17 -40.53
C THR A 82 -13.63 13.12 -39.62
N ALA A 83 -13.79 11.84 -39.93
CA ALA A 83 -13.21 10.76 -39.14
C ALA A 83 -11.66 10.82 -39.12
N THR A 84 -11.04 11.18 -40.25
CA THR A 84 -9.58 11.35 -40.34
C THR A 84 -9.10 12.53 -39.49
N ALA A 85 -9.84 13.65 -39.52
CA ALA A 85 -9.52 14.83 -38.72
C ALA A 85 -9.66 14.54 -37.21
N GLU A 86 -10.74 13.87 -36.79
CA GLU A 86 -10.94 13.46 -35.41
C GLU A 86 -9.87 12.46 -34.95
N HIS A 87 -9.54 11.46 -35.78
CA HIS A 87 -8.47 10.52 -35.49
C HIS A 87 -7.14 11.23 -35.29
N ALA A 88 -6.79 12.19 -36.14
CA ALA A 88 -5.54 12.95 -36.02
C ALA A 88 -5.46 13.75 -34.71
N ILE A 89 -6.59 14.33 -34.26
CA ILE A 89 -6.67 15.05 -32.98
C ILE A 89 -6.46 14.08 -31.81
N ILE A 90 -7.16 12.94 -31.82
CA ILE A 90 -7.05 11.93 -30.75
C ILE A 90 -5.64 11.34 -30.72
N GLU A 91 -5.07 11.01 -31.88
CA GLU A 91 -3.72 10.46 -31.98
C GLU A 91 -2.68 11.43 -31.43
N LYS A 92 -2.81 12.72 -31.76
CA LYS A 92 -1.93 13.76 -31.22
C LYS A 92 -2.04 13.86 -29.71
N ALA A 93 -3.26 13.96 -29.17
CA ALA A 93 -3.49 14.03 -27.72
C ALA A 93 -2.93 12.79 -27.00
N TRP A 94 -3.14 11.60 -27.56
CA TRP A 94 -2.61 10.36 -27.02
C TRP A 94 -1.08 10.32 -27.01
N ARG A 95 -0.42 10.77 -28.10
CA ARG A 95 1.05 10.85 -28.16
C ARG A 95 1.60 11.85 -27.13
N GLU A 96 0.94 12.99 -26.96
CA GLU A 96 1.31 14.00 -25.97
C GLU A 96 1.16 13.48 -24.53
N GLU A 97 0.03 12.82 -24.22
CA GLU A 97 -0.21 12.20 -22.91
C GLU A 97 0.80 11.09 -22.63
N LYS A 98 1.07 10.23 -23.62
CA LYS A 98 2.07 9.18 -23.51
C LYS A 98 3.46 9.77 -23.21
N ALA A 99 3.88 10.78 -23.97
CA ALA A 99 5.16 11.45 -23.76
C ALA A 99 5.24 12.19 -22.41
N HIS A 100 4.11 12.68 -21.89
CA HIS A 100 4.02 13.24 -20.54
C HIS A 100 4.21 12.16 -19.47
N LYS A 101 3.45 11.08 -19.55
CA LYS A 101 3.53 9.96 -18.61
C LYS A 101 4.89 9.28 -18.62
N ASP A 102 5.49 9.10 -19.80
CA ASP A 102 6.84 8.55 -19.92
C ASP A 102 7.88 9.47 -19.22
N ARG A 103 7.71 10.80 -19.27
CA ARG A 103 8.55 11.73 -18.52
C ARG A 103 8.33 11.62 -17.01
N GLU A 104 7.08 11.63 -16.55
CA GLU A 104 6.75 11.48 -15.12
C GLU A 104 7.27 10.15 -14.55
N ILE A 105 7.15 9.04 -15.30
CA ILE A 105 7.68 7.74 -14.88
C ILE A 105 9.19 7.80 -14.71
N ASN A 106 9.91 8.43 -15.64
CA ASN A 106 11.37 8.54 -15.57
C ASN A 106 11.82 9.47 -14.43
N GLU A 107 11.10 10.55 -14.18
CA GLU A 107 11.34 11.45 -13.04
C GLU A 107 11.13 10.71 -11.72
N LEU A 108 9.98 10.02 -11.56
CA LEU A 108 9.68 9.23 -10.36
C LEU A 108 10.67 8.08 -10.14
N ALA A 109 11.14 7.43 -11.22
CA ALA A 109 12.17 6.40 -11.12
C ALA A 109 13.50 6.99 -10.62
N THR A 110 13.89 8.15 -11.13
CA THR A 110 15.11 8.85 -10.71
C THR A 110 15.05 9.31 -9.26
N ASP A 111 13.89 9.84 -8.85
CA ASP A 111 13.63 10.25 -7.47
C ASP A 111 13.64 9.06 -6.51
N LEU A 112 13.02 7.94 -6.90
CA LEU A 112 13.03 6.70 -6.13
C LEU A 112 14.45 6.15 -5.95
N ASP A 113 15.25 6.12 -7.01
CA ASP A 113 16.64 5.68 -6.94
C ASP A 113 17.49 6.59 -6.03
N THR A 114 17.23 7.89 -6.08
CA THR A 114 17.92 8.88 -5.23
C THR A 114 17.50 8.72 -3.76
N ALA A 115 16.21 8.57 -3.50
CA ALA A 115 15.67 8.30 -2.16
C ALA A 115 16.20 6.98 -1.59
N ALA A 116 16.28 5.93 -2.42
CA ALA A 116 16.83 4.64 -2.02
C ALA A 116 18.32 4.75 -1.66
N ARG A 117 19.12 5.47 -2.46
CA ARG A 117 20.54 5.68 -2.19
C ARG A 117 20.77 6.46 -0.90
N THR A 118 20.07 7.58 -0.73
CA THR A 118 20.17 8.41 0.48
C THR A 118 19.71 7.64 1.72
N HIS A 119 18.66 6.83 1.61
CA HIS A 119 18.22 5.95 2.69
C HIS A 119 19.29 4.91 3.06
N GLN A 120 19.91 4.26 2.08
CA GLN A 120 20.98 3.29 2.34
C GLN A 120 22.20 3.94 3.00
N GLU A 121 22.59 5.14 2.56
CA GLU A 121 23.70 5.91 3.15
C GLU A 121 23.39 6.32 4.60
N THR A 122 22.19 6.82 4.86
CA THR A 122 21.77 7.22 6.22
C THR A 122 21.67 6.02 7.16
N VAL A 123 21.15 4.88 6.70
CA VAL A 123 21.13 3.63 7.50
C VAL A 123 22.53 3.15 7.82
N LYS A 124 23.46 3.20 6.84
CA LYS A 124 24.87 2.83 7.05
C LYS A 124 25.52 3.76 8.08
N GLU A 125 25.30 5.06 7.97
CA GLU A 125 25.84 6.05 8.90
C GLU A 125 25.30 5.85 10.32
N LEU A 126 23.98 5.68 10.47
CA LEU A 126 23.37 5.40 11.77
C LEU A 126 23.90 4.10 12.38
N LYS A 127 24.11 3.07 11.57
CA LYS A 127 24.70 1.80 12.04
C LYS A 127 26.13 2.03 12.57
N ASN A 128 26.96 2.77 11.84
CA ASN A 128 28.31 3.11 12.29
C ASN A 128 28.28 3.90 13.60
N GLN A 129 27.38 4.89 13.73
CA GLN A 129 27.23 5.69 14.95
C GLN A 129 26.80 4.84 16.15
N VAL A 130 25.88 3.89 15.96
CA VAL A 130 25.45 2.97 17.01
C VAL A 130 26.58 2.02 17.41
N GLU A 131 27.36 1.51 16.45
CA GLU A 131 28.51 0.64 16.73
C GLU A 131 29.60 1.39 17.51
N GLU A 132 29.93 2.61 17.11
CA GLU A 132 30.92 3.45 17.79
C GLU A 132 30.44 3.85 19.20
N SER A 133 29.18 4.28 19.34
CA SER A 133 28.60 4.62 20.65
C SER A 133 28.61 3.41 21.59
N ASN A 134 28.26 2.22 21.10
CA ASN A 134 28.32 0.99 21.88
C ASN A 134 29.74 0.61 22.28
N LYS A 135 30.73 0.83 21.41
CA LYS A 135 32.14 0.60 21.71
C LYS A 135 32.61 1.54 22.83
N VAL A 136 32.38 2.84 22.68
CA VAL A 136 32.71 3.84 23.72
C VAL A 136 32.01 3.52 25.05
N ALA A 137 30.74 3.10 25.02
CA ALA A 137 30.02 2.70 26.23
C ALA A 137 30.65 1.48 26.92
N ARG A 138 31.09 0.47 26.15
CA ARG A 138 31.79 -0.71 26.68
C ARG A 138 33.15 -0.35 27.27
N ASP A 139 33.93 0.47 26.57
CA ASP A 139 35.25 0.90 27.02
C ASP A 139 35.12 1.71 28.31
N ASN A 140 34.18 2.64 28.38
CA ASN A 140 33.89 3.40 29.61
C ASN A 140 33.43 2.51 30.76
N ALA A 141 32.62 1.48 30.49
CA ALA A 141 32.19 0.53 31.51
C ALA A 141 33.35 -0.32 32.04
N ALA A 142 34.29 -0.72 31.16
CA ALA A 142 35.50 -1.44 31.55
C ALA A 142 36.40 -0.57 32.43
N THR A 143 36.71 0.66 32.01
CA THR A 143 37.49 1.62 32.81
C THR A 143 36.85 1.88 34.17
N ALA A 144 35.54 2.12 34.21
CA ALA A 144 34.83 2.33 35.47
C ALA A 144 34.84 1.11 36.40
N ALA A 145 34.91 -0.11 35.84
CA ALA A 145 35.06 -1.33 36.63
C ALA A 145 36.48 -1.46 37.22
N GLU A 146 37.50 -1.14 36.42
CA GLU A 146 38.90 -1.10 36.86
C GLU A 146 39.11 -0.06 37.98
N ASP A 147 38.58 1.15 37.81
CA ASP A 147 38.67 2.23 38.81
C ASP A 147 38.01 1.82 40.14
N ARG A 148 36.86 1.14 40.08
CA ARG A 148 36.18 0.62 41.29
C ARG A 148 37.00 -0.45 41.99
N GLU A 149 37.63 -1.35 41.25
CA GLU A 149 38.49 -2.38 41.86
C GLU A 149 39.74 -1.75 42.49
N GLN A 150 40.37 -0.78 41.81
CA GLN A 150 41.51 -0.05 42.36
C GLN A 150 41.13 0.70 43.65
N LEU A 151 39.96 1.33 43.68
CA LEU A 151 39.45 2.03 44.86
C LEU A 151 39.17 1.04 46.00
N ALA A 152 38.57 -0.12 45.71
CA ALA A 152 38.32 -1.16 46.72
C ALA A 152 39.64 -1.73 47.29
N VAL A 153 40.68 -1.90 46.47
CA VAL A 153 42.01 -2.31 46.92
C VAL A 153 42.65 -1.24 47.80
N ALA A 154 42.57 0.04 47.40
CA ALA A 154 43.08 1.15 48.18
C ALA A 154 42.36 1.27 49.54
N GLU A 155 41.03 1.13 49.57
CA GLU A 155 40.24 1.14 50.80
C GLU A 155 40.64 0.00 51.75
N ARG A 156 40.84 -1.23 51.23
CA ARG A 156 41.33 -2.37 52.04
C ARG A 156 42.72 -2.10 52.62
N LYS A 157 43.63 -1.52 51.82
CA LYS A 157 44.97 -1.16 52.27
C LYS A 157 44.92 -0.10 53.37
N HIS A 158 44.18 0.98 53.16
CA HIS A 158 43.98 2.03 54.16
C HIS A 158 43.35 1.51 55.45
N ALA A 159 42.37 0.60 55.36
CA ALA A 159 41.79 -0.04 56.53
C ALA A 159 42.82 -0.88 57.31
N GLY A 160 43.71 -1.59 56.60
CA GLY A 160 44.84 -2.31 57.18
C GLY A 160 45.82 -1.38 57.90
N ASP A 161 46.26 -0.31 57.23
CA ASP A 161 47.20 0.69 57.78
C ASP A 161 46.61 1.34 59.05
N ILE A 162 45.31 1.67 59.05
CA ILE A 162 44.62 2.23 60.22
C ILE A 162 44.58 1.23 61.37
N ALA A 163 44.32 -0.06 61.09
CA ALA A 163 44.30 -1.10 62.11
C ALA A 163 45.68 -1.29 62.74
N GLU A 164 46.74 -1.27 61.93
CA GLU A 164 48.12 -1.36 62.39
C GLU A 164 48.51 -0.15 63.26
N LEU A 165 48.24 1.07 62.79
CA LEU A 165 48.51 2.30 63.56
C LEU A 165 47.74 2.32 64.89
N LYS A 166 46.50 1.82 64.92
CA LYS A 166 45.73 1.67 66.17
C LYS A 166 46.40 0.68 67.13
N SER A 167 46.92 -0.43 66.63
CA SER A 167 47.67 -1.40 67.42
C SER A 167 48.94 -0.79 68.02
N GLN A 168 49.75 -0.13 67.18
CA GLN A 168 50.97 0.56 67.60
C GLN A 168 50.68 1.66 68.64
N LEU A 169 49.59 2.43 68.47
CA LEU A 169 49.15 3.44 69.42
C LEU A 169 48.73 2.82 70.77
N ALA A 170 48.02 1.69 70.75
CA ALA A 170 47.62 0.98 71.96
C ALA A 170 48.83 0.44 72.72
N GLU A 171 49.80 -0.15 72.01
CA GLU A 171 51.06 -0.63 72.57
C GLU A 171 51.87 0.53 73.18
N ALA A 172 52.04 1.63 72.44
CA ALA A 172 52.73 2.83 72.93
C ALA A 172 52.06 3.45 74.16
N ARG A 173 50.72 3.42 74.25
CA ARG A 173 49.99 3.86 75.44
C ARG A 173 50.19 2.92 76.63
N ALA A 174 50.24 1.62 76.40
CA ALA A 174 50.49 0.63 77.44
C ALA A 174 51.92 0.75 78.00
N THR A 175 52.92 0.96 77.14
CA THR A 175 54.31 1.19 77.56
C THR A 175 54.43 2.51 78.32
N ASN A 176 53.85 3.61 77.84
CA ASN A 176 53.82 4.88 78.58
C ASN A 176 53.16 4.75 79.95
N THR A 177 52.01 4.08 80.03
CA THR A 177 51.32 3.83 81.31
C THR A 177 52.20 3.04 82.27
N THR A 178 52.96 2.07 81.77
CA THR A 178 53.88 1.27 82.57
C THR A 178 55.07 2.10 83.05
N LEU A 179 55.67 2.90 82.16
CA LEU A 179 56.76 3.82 82.50
C LEU A 179 56.33 4.88 83.52
N GLN A 180 55.11 5.42 83.39
CA GLN A 180 54.54 6.34 84.37
C GLN A 180 54.45 5.68 85.74
N LYS A 181 53.88 4.46 85.82
CA LYS A 181 53.76 3.71 87.07
C LYS A 181 55.13 3.40 87.69
N THR A 182 56.14 3.04 86.89
CA THR A 182 57.49 2.79 87.41
C THR A 182 58.15 4.07 87.89
N GLN A 183 57.98 5.18 87.16
CA GLN A 183 58.46 6.50 87.59
C GLN A 183 57.82 6.93 88.91
N ASP A 184 56.50 6.82 89.06
CA ASP A 184 55.78 7.15 90.28
C ASP A 184 56.27 6.30 91.47
N ALA A 185 56.49 5.00 91.25
CA ALA A 185 57.05 4.10 92.27
C ALA A 185 58.49 4.48 92.67
N LEU A 186 59.31 4.92 91.72
CA LEU A 186 60.66 5.42 91.99
C LEU A 186 60.64 6.74 92.77
N ILE A 187 59.76 7.68 92.40
CA ILE A 187 59.57 8.94 93.12
C ILE A 187 59.14 8.67 94.57
N ALA A 188 58.17 7.77 94.78
CA ALA A 188 57.71 7.36 96.12
C ALA A 188 58.83 6.72 96.97
N ARG A 189 59.83 6.09 96.35
CA ARG A 189 60.99 5.52 97.04
C ARG A 189 62.04 6.56 97.43
N ILE A 190 62.15 7.65 96.67
CA ILE A 190 63.12 8.74 96.89
C ILE A 190 62.56 9.82 97.83
N GLN A 191 61.24 10.01 97.88
CA GLN A 191 60.60 10.86 98.87
C GLN A 191 60.44 10.10 100.20
N PRO A 192 61.04 10.55 101.32
CA PRO A 192 60.82 9.91 102.60
C PRO A 192 59.37 10.10 103.04
N THR A 193 58.74 9.00 103.46
CA THR A 193 57.46 9.00 104.18
C THR A 193 57.58 9.97 105.35
N GLN A 194 56.86 11.09 105.31
CA GLN A 194 56.55 11.80 106.54
C GLN A 194 55.61 10.90 107.34
N GLU A 195 56.15 10.21 108.35
CA GLU A 195 55.34 9.67 109.42
C GLU A 195 54.49 10.81 110.03
N PRO A 196 53.18 10.61 110.27
CA PRO A 196 52.43 11.53 111.09
C PRO A 196 53.03 11.51 112.49
N LYS A 197 53.77 12.55 112.84
CA LYS A 197 54.20 12.80 114.22
C LYS A 197 52.97 12.88 115.11
N SER A 198 52.82 11.87 115.97
CA SER A 198 51.99 11.94 117.16
C SER A 198 52.52 13.03 118.11
N GLY A 199 51.61 13.85 118.62
CA GLY A 199 51.80 14.83 119.69
C GLY A 199 50.70 15.88 119.57
N GLY A 200 49.50 15.73 120.13
CA GLY A 200 49.21 15.37 121.51
C GLY A 200 49.28 16.65 122.36
N SER A 201 48.11 17.19 122.78
CA SER A 201 47.83 17.65 124.15
C SER A 201 46.57 18.55 124.24
N LYS A 202 45.54 18.01 124.92
CA LYS A 202 44.70 18.57 126.00
C LYS A 202 44.04 19.97 125.92
N LYS A 203 42.76 19.90 126.31
CA LYS A 203 42.00 20.65 127.34
C LYS A 203 41.10 21.80 126.87
N GLY A 204 39.83 21.65 127.24
CA GLY A 204 38.72 22.58 127.12
C GLY A 204 37.43 21.78 127.19
#